data_AF-A0A4R7JIF4-F1
#
_entry.id   AF-A0A4R7JIF4-F1
#
_cell.length_a   1.000
_cell.length_b   1.000
_cell.length_c   1.000
_cell.angle_alpha   90.00
_cell.angle_beta   90.00
_cell.angle_gamma   90.00
#
_symmetry.space_group_name_H-M   'P 1'
#
loop_
_entity.id
_entity.type
_entity.pdbx_description
1 polymer ?
#
loop_
_entity_poly.entity_id
_entity_poly.type
_entity_poly.pdbx_seq_one_letter_code
_entity_poly.pdbx_strand_id
1 'polypeptide(L)'
;MRTSTGLVAVVFTLAMLAGCAGEPEKATTGESAAETLSAALEVARGIERDAERDRVMAEIAVEYAEAGYLEEASETLNRIEGLVDRNYALAFVAARYANEGREKRSEALFGQAQGITDKVRSPNQKGWMLSELAGRYLESGLKERALGALSLALESAETMKDPGQQAWLLAEIGSKYARAGQADKAAELLERAVKGSDDVQVAGEAVEVLIWISERQADLGNRDRAAELLARAEDWSERYESGTGPGQEARALTDIASDYLALGQEKEAERLLSEALGMVDAMQDPFWKSWTRVGAAHGLIKLERDDEARDLLGSALEASAAIEDVMKQARVRTDIATAYVDLGDSVRGLQVVRDIESRSEQAWALTRIAVLHREAGKVLEPEGLALIRSIRDAAPEGESSAD
;
A
#
# COMPACT_ATOMS: atom_id res chain seq x y z
N MET A 1 -1.08 10.82 -10.02
CA MET A 1 -1.83 10.05 -9.00
C MET A 1 -3.32 10.40 -9.00
N ARG A 2 -4.18 9.56 -9.59
CA ARG A 2 -5.62 9.54 -9.25
C ARG A 2 -5.77 8.39 -8.25
N THR A 3 -5.80 8.70 -6.95
CA THR A 3 -6.06 7.69 -5.91
C THR A 3 -7.53 7.27 -6.01
N SER A 4 -7.79 5.97 -6.15
CA SER A 4 -9.13 5.39 -6.32
C SER A 4 -10.04 5.54 -5.08
N THR A 5 -9.57 6.22 -4.04
CA THR A 5 -10.33 6.51 -2.81
C THR A 5 -11.31 7.67 -2.96
N GLY A 6 -11.12 8.55 -3.95
CA GLY A 6 -11.97 9.74 -4.13
C GLY A 6 -13.34 9.48 -4.76
N LEU A 7 -13.56 8.33 -5.42
CA LEU A 7 -14.73 8.11 -6.30
C LEU A 7 -15.81 7.21 -5.73
N VAL A 8 -15.47 6.32 -4.78
CA VAL A 8 -16.48 5.62 -3.96
C VAL A 8 -17.40 6.62 -3.29
N ALA A 9 -16.86 7.77 -2.84
CA ALA A 9 -17.64 8.87 -2.30
C ALA A 9 -18.55 9.54 -3.35
N VAL A 10 -18.12 9.71 -4.60
CA VAL A 10 -18.92 10.37 -5.65
C VAL A 10 -20.09 9.47 -6.09
N VAL A 11 -19.86 8.16 -6.24
CA VAL A 11 -20.92 7.19 -6.56
C VAL A 11 -21.91 7.06 -5.39
N PHE A 12 -21.44 7.03 -4.13
CA PHE A 12 -22.31 7.07 -2.95
C PHE A 12 -23.11 8.38 -2.83
N THR A 13 -22.50 9.52 -3.16
CA THR A 13 -23.15 10.84 -3.06
C THR A 13 -24.21 11.03 -4.15
N LEU A 14 -24.01 10.44 -5.34
CA LEU A 14 -25.01 10.43 -6.41
C LEU A 14 -26.16 9.46 -6.11
N ALA A 15 -25.88 8.31 -5.49
CA ALA A 15 -26.91 7.39 -4.99
C ALA A 15 -27.79 8.01 -3.88
N MET A 16 -27.21 8.86 -3.02
CA MET A 16 -27.96 9.60 -1.99
C MET A 16 -28.87 10.71 -2.58
N LEU A 17 -28.54 11.26 -3.75
CA LEU A 17 -29.34 12.29 -4.41
C LEU A 17 -30.52 11.73 -5.24
N ALA A 18 -30.47 10.45 -5.59
CA ALA A 18 -31.59 9.70 -6.16
C ALA A 18 -32.33 8.96 -5.02
N GLY A 19 -33.17 9.69 -4.27
CA GLY A 19 -33.79 9.22 -3.03
C GLY A 19 -34.42 7.81 -3.10
N CYS A 20 -33.77 6.85 -2.46
CA CYS A 20 -34.33 5.58 -1.99
C CYS A 20 -33.59 5.17 -0.72
N ALA A 21 -34.22 5.40 0.44
CA ALA A 21 -33.78 4.86 1.71
C ALA A 21 -34.23 3.39 1.82
N GLY A 22 -33.29 2.48 2.06
CA GLY A 22 -33.54 1.07 2.39
C GLY A 22 -32.23 0.32 2.63
N GLU A 23 -32.14 -0.41 3.75
CA GLU A 23 -30.96 -1.12 4.26
C GLU A 23 -30.44 -2.27 3.34
N PRO A 24 -29.15 -2.67 3.48
CA PRO A 24 -28.51 -3.60 2.55
C PRO A 24 -28.67 -5.07 2.98
N GLU A 25 -29.42 -5.86 2.21
CA GLU A 25 -29.49 -7.32 2.37
C GLU A 25 -28.59 -8.03 1.34
N LYS A 26 -27.71 -8.91 1.84
CA LYS A 26 -26.51 -9.48 1.17
C LYS A 26 -26.76 -10.51 0.05
N ALA A 27 -27.93 -10.54 -0.58
CA ALA A 27 -28.25 -11.46 -1.69
C ALA A 27 -28.66 -10.77 -3.00
N THR A 28 -28.68 -9.44 -3.03
CA THR A 28 -29.08 -8.59 -4.17
C THR A 28 -27.91 -7.84 -4.82
N THR A 29 -26.66 -8.08 -4.39
CA THR A 29 -25.53 -7.18 -4.66
C THR A 29 -25.12 -7.07 -6.12
N GLY A 30 -25.29 -8.12 -6.93
CA GLY A 30 -25.00 -8.06 -8.37
C GLY A 30 -26.00 -7.21 -9.13
N GLU A 31 -27.30 -7.51 -8.99
CA GLU A 31 -28.38 -6.81 -9.67
C GLU A 31 -28.50 -5.36 -9.18
N SER A 32 -28.34 -5.14 -7.87
CA SER A 32 -28.25 -3.80 -7.26
C SER A 32 -27.04 -3.01 -7.77
N ALA A 33 -25.88 -3.64 -8.01
CA ALA A 33 -24.72 -2.95 -8.57
C ALA A 33 -24.97 -2.52 -10.02
N ALA A 34 -25.55 -3.39 -10.86
CA ALA A 34 -25.90 -3.04 -12.23
C ALA A 34 -26.92 -1.91 -12.31
N GLU A 35 -27.99 -1.99 -11.50
CA GLU A 35 -29.00 -0.92 -11.41
C GLU A 35 -28.38 0.40 -10.94
N THR A 36 -27.52 0.35 -9.92
CA THR A 36 -26.82 1.54 -9.40
C THR A 36 -25.91 2.17 -10.45
N LEU A 37 -25.12 1.36 -11.16
CA LEU A 37 -24.25 1.83 -12.24
C LEU A 37 -25.04 2.35 -13.43
N SER A 38 -26.21 1.78 -13.71
CA SER A 38 -27.12 2.27 -14.74
C SER A 38 -27.68 3.63 -14.38
N ALA A 39 -28.15 3.81 -13.15
CA ALA A 39 -28.61 5.10 -12.64
C ALA A 39 -27.46 6.14 -12.66
N ALA A 40 -26.26 5.75 -12.24
CA ALA A 40 -25.08 6.62 -12.31
C ALA A 40 -24.77 7.06 -13.76
N LEU A 41 -24.92 6.15 -14.73
CA LEU A 41 -24.73 6.45 -16.15
C LEU A 41 -25.78 7.44 -16.67
N GLU A 42 -27.04 7.31 -16.26
CA GLU A 42 -28.09 8.25 -16.61
C GLU A 42 -27.81 9.65 -16.06
N VAL A 43 -27.36 9.75 -14.80
CA VAL A 43 -26.98 11.03 -14.20
C VAL A 43 -25.75 11.61 -14.89
N ALA A 44 -24.74 10.80 -15.19
CA ALA A 44 -23.53 11.24 -15.87
C ALA A 44 -23.85 11.89 -17.24
N ARG A 45 -24.83 11.38 -17.98
CA ARG A 45 -25.28 11.96 -19.26
C ARG A 45 -25.81 13.39 -19.13
N GLY A 46 -26.30 13.77 -17.95
CA GLY A 46 -26.79 15.12 -17.65
C GLY A 46 -25.68 16.13 -17.32
N ILE A 47 -24.42 15.72 -17.20
CA ILE A 47 -23.31 16.61 -16.89
C ILE A 47 -23.04 17.54 -18.10
N GLU A 48 -23.16 18.85 -17.88
CA GLU A 48 -23.03 19.87 -18.93
C GLU A 48 -21.61 19.97 -19.50
N ARG A 49 -20.58 19.76 -18.68
CA ARG A 49 -19.19 19.86 -19.10
C ARG A 49 -18.73 18.54 -19.70
N ASP A 50 -18.49 18.51 -21.01
CA ASP A 50 -18.08 17.29 -21.74
C ASP A 50 -16.90 16.56 -21.10
N ALA A 51 -15.84 17.27 -20.71
CA ALA A 51 -14.66 16.65 -20.10
C ALA A 51 -14.96 16.03 -18.72
N GLU A 52 -15.87 16.63 -17.95
CA GLU A 52 -16.29 16.11 -16.65
C GLU A 52 -17.20 14.89 -16.83
N ARG A 53 -18.13 14.98 -17.79
CA ARG A 53 -18.98 13.85 -18.21
C ARG A 53 -18.14 12.66 -18.63
N ASP A 54 -17.21 12.84 -19.55
CA ASP A 54 -16.38 11.77 -20.11
C ASP A 54 -15.52 11.10 -19.03
N ARG A 55 -15.00 11.89 -18.08
CA ARG A 55 -14.29 11.36 -16.92
C ARG A 55 -15.20 10.48 -16.07
N VAL A 56 -16.39 10.95 -15.72
CA VAL A 56 -17.34 10.16 -14.90
C VAL A 56 -17.77 8.89 -15.64
N MET A 57 -18.04 8.99 -16.95
CA MET A 57 -18.40 7.84 -17.78
C MET A 57 -17.27 6.81 -17.89
N ALA A 58 -16.01 7.25 -17.95
CA ALA A 58 -14.85 6.36 -17.92
C ALA A 58 -14.77 5.55 -16.63
N GLU A 59 -14.98 6.20 -15.49
CA GLU A 59 -14.99 5.50 -14.19
C GLU A 59 -16.18 4.52 -14.11
N ILE A 60 -17.37 4.91 -14.56
CA ILE A 60 -18.53 4.00 -14.61
C ILE A 60 -18.24 2.76 -15.47
N ALA A 61 -17.57 2.93 -16.62
CA ALA A 61 -17.17 1.80 -17.46
C ALA A 61 -16.17 0.86 -16.75
N VAL A 62 -15.25 1.42 -15.97
CA VAL A 62 -14.31 0.66 -15.12
C VAL A 62 -15.06 -0.15 -14.08
N GLU A 63 -15.97 0.48 -13.33
CA GLU A 63 -16.78 -0.16 -12.30
C GLU A 63 -17.67 -1.28 -12.85
N TYR A 64 -18.32 -1.06 -14.00
CA TYR A 64 -19.05 -2.13 -14.69
C TYR A 64 -18.15 -3.33 -14.98
N ALA A 65 -16.92 -3.09 -15.44
CA ALA A 65 -15.99 -4.17 -15.75
C ALA A 65 -15.43 -4.87 -14.51
N GLU A 66 -15.26 -4.16 -13.39
CA GLU A 66 -14.92 -4.79 -12.12
C GLU A 66 -16.03 -5.69 -11.59
N ALA A 67 -17.29 -5.28 -11.78
CA ALA A 67 -18.48 -6.03 -11.41
C ALA A 67 -18.83 -7.19 -12.38
N GLY A 68 -18.08 -7.36 -13.48
CA GLY A 68 -18.28 -8.43 -14.47
C GLY A 68 -19.29 -8.11 -15.59
N TYR A 69 -19.84 -6.90 -15.62
CA TYR A 69 -20.74 -6.39 -16.66
C TYR A 69 -19.96 -5.83 -17.86
N LEU A 70 -19.19 -6.71 -18.52
CA LEU A 70 -18.22 -6.30 -19.53
C LEU A 70 -18.86 -5.76 -20.82
N GLU A 71 -20.07 -6.21 -21.15
CA GLU A 71 -20.85 -5.71 -22.27
C GLU A 71 -21.30 -4.25 -22.04
N GLU A 72 -21.83 -3.94 -20.86
CA GLU A 72 -22.28 -2.61 -20.43
C GLU A 72 -21.09 -1.65 -20.30
N ALA A 73 -19.96 -2.14 -19.77
CA ALA A 73 -18.70 -1.40 -19.78
C ALA A 73 -18.32 -1.02 -21.22
N SER A 74 -18.38 -1.97 -22.16
CA SER A 74 -18.02 -1.75 -23.56
C SER A 74 -18.96 -0.77 -24.27
N GLU A 75 -20.26 -0.80 -23.97
CA GLU A 75 -21.21 0.19 -24.49
C GLU A 75 -20.89 1.59 -23.97
N THR A 76 -20.57 1.70 -22.68
CA THR A 76 -20.19 2.96 -22.05
C THR A 76 -18.93 3.55 -22.67
N LEU A 77 -17.90 2.74 -22.95
CA LEU A 77 -16.67 3.16 -23.62
C LEU A 77 -16.91 3.85 -24.97
N ASN A 78 -17.91 3.39 -25.74
CA ASN A 78 -18.20 3.93 -27.06
C ASN A 78 -18.81 5.33 -27.03
N ARG A 79 -19.31 5.76 -25.86
CA ARG A 79 -19.93 7.06 -25.66
C ARG A 79 -18.97 8.13 -25.11
N ILE A 80 -17.76 7.74 -24.73
CA ILE A 80 -16.74 8.66 -24.21
C ILE A 80 -16.02 9.28 -25.41
N GLU A 81 -16.03 10.61 -25.51
CA GLU A 81 -15.38 11.33 -26.61
C GLU A 81 -13.94 11.71 -26.28
N GLY A 82 -13.69 12.09 -25.03
CA GLY A 82 -12.40 12.44 -24.45
C GLY A 82 -11.38 11.31 -24.60
N LEU A 83 -10.36 11.55 -25.43
CA LEU A 83 -9.36 10.54 -25.78
C LEU A 83 -8.60 9.99 -24.57
N VAL A 84 -8.27 10.83 -23.59
CA VAL A 84 -7.52 10.42 -22.40
C VAL A 84 -8.37 9.49 -21.53
N ASP A 85 -9.58 9.92 -21.14
CA ASP A 85 -10.46 9.13 -20.27
C ASP A 85 -10.95 7.86 -20.99
N ARG A 86 -11.21 7.93 -22.31
CA ARG A 86 -11.54 6.74 -23.11
C ARG A 86 -10.39 5.75 -23.19
N ASN A 87 -9.15 6.21 -23.38
CA ASN A 87 -7.98 5.32 -23.43
C ASN A 87 -7.77 4.59 -22.10
N TYR A 88 -7.88 5.32 -20.99
CA TYR A 88 -7.80 4.75 -19.65
C TYR A 88 -8.83 3.63 -19.47
N ALA A 89 -10.11 3.93 -19.73
CA ALA A 89 -11.17 2.94 -19.56
C ALA A 89 -11.03 1.78 -20.56
N LEU A 90 -10.63 2.03 -21.81
CA LEU A 90 -10.36 0.97 -22.80
C LEU A 90 -9.29 -0.01 -22.29
N ALA A 91 -8.16 0.49 -21.80
CA ALA A 91 -7.06 -0.34 -21.30
C ALA A 91 -7.50 -1.17 -20.09
N PHE A 92 -8.30 -0.58 -19.20
CA PHE A 92 -8.83 -1.25 -18.02
C PHE A 92 -9.79 -2.39 -18.39
N VAL A 93 -10.81 -2.10 -19.20
CA VAL A 93 -11.81 -3.09 -19.62
C VAL A 93 -11.14 -4.18 -20.48
N ALA A 94 -10.12 -3.84 -21.27
CA ALA A 94 -9.31 -4.83 -22.00
C ALA A 94 -8.62 -5.83 -21.06
N ALA A 95 -8.05 -5.36 -19.95
CA ALA A 95 -7.43 -6.24 -18.96
C ALA A 95 -8.46 -7.14 -18.27
N ARG A 96 -9.65 -6.62 -17.95
CA ARG A 96 -10.75 -7.43 -17.41
C ARG A 96 -11.19 -8.53 -18.39
N TYR A 97 -11.33 -8.20 -19.68
CA TYR A 97 -11.57 -9.22 -20.71
C TYR A 97 -10.45 -10.27 -20.80
N ALA A 98 -9.17 -9.90 -20.63
CA ALA A 98 -8.06 -10.86 -20.63
C ALA A 98 -8.15 -11.82 -19.44
N ASN A 99 -8.43 -11.30 -18.25
CA ASN A 99 -8.52 -12.09 -17.02
C ASN A 99 -9.70 -13.09 -17.03
N GLU A 100 -10.77 -12.79 -17.78
CA GLU A 100 -11.87 -13.73 -18.03
C GLU A 100 -11.62 -14.72 -19.19
N GLY A 101 -10.43 -14.70 -19.81
CA GLY A 101 -10.11 -15.56 -20.96
C GLY A 101 -10.78 -15.15 -22.27
N ARG A 102 -11.38 -13.95 -22.34
CA ARG A 102 -12.01 -13.40 -23.54
C ARG A 102 -10.99 -12.64 -24.41
N GLU A 103 -9.95 -13.35 -24.83
CA GLU A 103 -8.75 -12.79 -25.49
C GLU A 103 -9.06 -11.88 -26.68
N LYS A 104 -9.94 -12.31 -27.61
CA LYS A 104 -10.25 -11.53 -28.83
C LYS A 104 -10.80 -10.14 -28.52
N ARG A 105 -11.65 -10.02 -27.48
CA ARG A 105 -12.21 -8.72 -27.08
C ARG A 105 -11.15 -7.88 -26.38
N SER A 106 -10.35 -8.50 -25.51
CA SER A 106 -9.21 -7.84 -24.89
C SER A 106 -8.27 -7.23 -25.93
N GLU A 107 -7.86 -8.00 -26.94
CA GLU A 107 -6.97 -7.53 -28.00
C GLU A 107 -7.57 -6.37 -28.81
N ALA A 108 -8.87 -6.45 -29.12
CA ALA A 108 -9.55 -5.38 -29.83
C ALA A 108 -9.59 -4.07 -29.02
N LEU A 109 -9.80 -4.15 -27.71
CA LEU A 109 -9.83 -2.96 -26.84
C LEU A 109 -8.42 -2.41 -26.58
N PHE A 110 -7.42 -3.27 -26.36
CA PHE A 110 -6.02 -2.83 -26.26
C PHE A 110 -5.53 -2.16 -27.54
N GLY A 111 -5.88 -2.71 -28.71
CA GLY A 111 -5.56 -2.09 -30.00
C GLY A 111 -6.22 -0.72 -30.18
N GLN A 112 -7.46 -0.55 -29.70
CA GLN A 112 -8.11 0.76 -29.69
C GLN A 112 -7.42 1.74 -28.74
N ALA A 113 -7.07 1.32 -27.53
CA ALA A 113 -6.33 2.15 -26.58
C ALA A 113 -5.01 2.63 -27.20
N GLN A 114 -4.22 1.72 -27.77
CA GLN A 114 -2.97 2.05 -28.45
C GLN A 114 -3.17 3.02 -29.62
N GLY A 115 -4.19 2.80 -30.45
CA GLY A 115 -4.53 3.70 -31.56
C GLY A 115 -4.96 5.10 -31.12
N ILE A 116 -5.49 5.27 -29.89
CA ILE A 116 -5.71 6.60 -29.31
C ILE A 116 -4.38 7.22 -28.89
N THR A 117 -3.54 6.47 -28.19
CA THR A 117 -2.20 6.92 -27.74
C THR A 117 -1.34 7.43 -28.90
N ASP A 118 -1.41 6.78 -30.07
CA ASP A 118 -0.67 7.20 -31.27
C ASP A 118 -1.08 8.58 -31.81
N LYS A 119 -2.31 9.03 -31.51
CA LYS A 119 -2.84 10.33 -31.96
C LYS A 119 -2.52 11.48 -30.99
N VAL A 120 -2.15 11.17 -29.75
CA VAL A 120 -1.87 12.18 -28.72
C VAL A 120 -0.50 12.80 -28.95
N ARG A 121 -0.47 14.14 -29.02
CA ARG A 121 0.76 14.92 -29.29
C ARG A 121 1.43 15.45 -28.04
N SER A 122 0.69 15.63 -26.94
CA SER A 122 1.25 16.11 -25.68
C SER A 122 2.13 15.01 -25.07
N PRO A 123 3.44 15.24 -24.88
CA PRO A 123 4.33 14.24 -24.28
C PRO A 123 3.86 13.79 -22.91
N ASN A 124 3.35 14.72 -22.10
CA ASN A 124 2.82 14.44 -20.78
C ASN A 124 1.64 13.45 -20.89
N GLN A 125 0.58 13.80 -21.64
CA GLN A 125 -0.59 12.92 -21.78
C GLN A 125 -0.23 11.57 -22.39
N LYS A 126 0.61 11.56 -23.43
CA LYS A 126 1.04 10.34 -24.10
C LYS A 126 1.83 9.42 -23.16
N GLY A 127 2.76 9.99 -22.39
CA GLY A 127 3.57 9.26 -21.43
C GLY A 127 2.73 8.57 -20.35
N TRP A 128 1.79 9.29 -19.74
CA TRP A 128 0.88 8.69 -18.74
C TRP A 128 -0.02 7.61 -19.34
N MET A 129 -0.61 7.84 -20.52
CA MET A 129 -1.44 6.83 -21.18
C MET A 129 -0.66 5.55 -21.52
N LEU A 130 0.60 5.68 -21.96
CA LEU A 130 1.47 4.55 -22.23
C LEU A 130 1.84 3.80 -20.95
N SER A 131 2.14 4.53 -19.87
CA SER A 131 2.44 3.94 -18.56
C SER A 131 1.23 3.17 -18.01
N GLU A 132 0.02 3.76 -18.06
CA GLU A 132 -1.21 3.09 -17.66
C GLU A 132 -1.48 1.83 -18.49
N LEU A 133 -1.36 1.94 -19.82
CA LEU A 133 -1.51 0.80 -20.72
C LEU A 133 -0.51 -0.32 -20.40
N ALA A 134 0.75 0.02 -20.08
CA ALA A 134 1.73 -0.95 -19.64
C ALA A 134 1.35 -1.65 -18.33
N GLY A 135 0.78 -0.91 -17.37
CA GLY A 135 0.26 -1.47 -16.12
C GLY A 135 -0.83 -2.51 -16.39
N ARG A 136 -1.76 -2.22 -17.30
CA ARG A 136 -2.84 -3.14 -17.71
C ARG A 136 -2.33 -4.35 -18.49
N TYR A 137 -1.30 -4.18 -19.31
CA TYR A 137 -0.60 -5.31 -19.92
C TYR A 137 0.05 -6.21 -18.88
N LEU A 138 0.70 -5.68 -17.85
CA LEU A 138 1.29 -6.49 -16.77
C LEU A 138 0.23 -7.27 -15.99
N GLU A 139 -0.90 -6.64 -15.66
CA GLU A 139 -2.04 -7.30 -15.01
C GLU A 139 -2.62 -8.45 -15.84
N SER A 140 -2.56 -8.32 -17.17
CA SER A 140 -3.03 -9.34 -18.12
C SER A 140 -1.96 -10.39 -18.48
N GLY A 141 -0.78 -10.36 -17.84
CA GLY A 141 0.33 -11.27 -18.16
C GLY A 141 1.05 -10.99 -19.50
N LEU A 142 0.74 -9.87 -20.17
CA LEU A 142 1.28 -9.48 -21.48
C LEU A 142 2.61 -8.71 -21.33
N LYS A 143 3.60 -9.36 -20.73
CA LYS A 143 4.86 -8.73 -20.30
C LYS A 143 5.63 -8.01 -21.43
N GLU A 144 5.74 -8.60 -22.61
CA GLU A 144 6.48 -8.02 -23.73
C GLU A 144 5.80 -6.75 -24.26
N ARG A 145 4.45 -6.75 -24.32
CA ARG A 145 3.68 -5.56 -24.69
C ARG A 145 3.82 -4.46 -23.64
N ALA A 146 3.83 -4.82 -22.35
CA ALA A 146 4.10 -3.88 -21.27
C ALA A 146 5.48 -3.22 -21.43
N LEU A 147 6.54 -3.99 -21.66
CA LEU A 147 7.89 -3.46 -21.86
C LEU A 147 7.96 -2.52 -23.07
N GLY A 148 7.31 -2.86 -24.18
CA GLY A 148 7.20 -1.97 -25.34
C GLY A 148 6.51 -0.64 -25.00
N ALA A 149 5.38 -0.70 -24.29
CA ALA A 149 4.64 0.49 -23.86
C ALA A 149 5.46 1.35 -22.86
N LEU A 150 6.20 0.74 -21.92
CA LEU A 150 7.09 1.45 -21.00
C LEU A 150 8.25 2.13 -21.72
N SER A 151 8.81 1.52 -22.76
CA SER A 151 9.85 2.15 -23.58
C SER A 151 9.33 3.41 -24.25
N LEU A 152 8.14 3.36 -24.85
CA LEU A 152 7.51 4.53 -25.46
C LEU A 152 7.08 5.59 -24.42
N ALA A 153 6.67 5.15 -23.22
CA ALA A 153 6.35 6.06 -22.12
C ALA A 153 7.60 6.84 -21.69
N LEU A 154 8.73 6.15 -21.60
CA LEU A 154 10.03 6.75 -21.28
C LEU A 154 10.45 7.74 -22.36
N GLU A 155 10.38 7.38 -23.64
CA GLU A 155 10.62 8.32 -24.75
C GLU A 155 9.76 9.59 -24.64
N SER A 156 8.48 9.43 -24.25
CA SER A 156 7.59 10.57 -24.03
C SER A 156 8.05 11.42 -22.84
N ALA A 157 8.44 10.78 -21.73
CA ALA A 157 8.99 11.44 -20.54
C ALA A 157 10.25 12.27 -20.85
N GLU A 158 11.16 11.76 -21.70
CA GLU A 158 12.37 12.48 -22.10
C GLU A 158 12.10 13.78 -22.87
N THR A 159 10.90 13.93 -23.43
CA THR A 159 10.52 15.14 -24.17
C THR A 159 9.65 16.10 -23.35
N MET A 160 9.38 15.77 -22.08
CA MET A 160 8.65 16.65 -21.17
C MET A 160 9.50 17.85 -20.76
N LYS A 161 8.84 19.01 -20.60
CA LYS A 161 9.51 20.27 -20.24
C LYS A 161 9.43 20.60 -18.76
N ASP A 162 8.43 20.07 -18.07
CA ASP A 162 8.22 20.30 -16.65
C ASP A 162 8.96 19.23 -15.85
N PRO A 163 10.03 19.58 -15.10
CA PRO A 163 10.85 18.60 -14.40
C PRO A 163 10.08 17.83 -13.32
N GLY A 164 9.12 18.48 -12.65
CA GLY A 164 8.30 17.82 -11.62
C GLY A 164 7.39 16.76 -12.22
N GLN A 165 6.66 17.10 -13.29
CA GLN A 165 5.83 16.13 -14.01
C GLN A 165 6.67 15.02 -14.65
N GLN A 166 7.87 15.35 -15.14
CA GLN A 166 8.79 14.37 -15.68
C GLN A 166 9.25 13.40 -14.59
N ALA A 167 9.66 13.89 -13.43
CA ALA A 167 10.07 13.06 -12.30
C ALA A 167 8.96 12.11 -11.86
N TRP A 168 7.73 12.62 -11.71
CA TRP A 168 6.55 11.82 -11.41
C TRP A 168 6.33 10.69 -12.42
N LEU A 169 6.40 10.99 -13.72
CA LEU A 169 6.24 9.96 -14.74
C LEU A 169 7.42 8.96 -14.75
N LEU A 170 8.64 9.41 -14.50
CA LEU A 170 9.80 8.52 -14.39
C LEU A 170 9.68 7.55 -13.21
N ALA A 171 9.17 8.01 -12.06
CA ALA A 171 8.89 7.14 -10.92
C ALA A 171 7.84 6.07 -11.26
N GLU A 172 6.73 6.49 -11.87
CA GLU A 172 5.65 5.59 -12.30
C GLU A 172 6.15 4.52 -13.30
N ILE A 173 6.94 4.93 -14.31
CA ILE A 173 7.53 4.02 -15.30
C ILE A 173 8.54 3.08 -14.60
N GLY A 174 9.37 3.60 -13.68
CA GLY A 174 10.31 2.83 -12.88
C GLY A 174 9.62 1.72 -12.08
N SER A 175 8.55 2.06 -11.37
CA SER A 175 7.69 1.12 -10.64
C SER A 175 7.15 -0.01 -11.54
N LYS A 176 6.69 0.33 -12.75
CA LYS A 176 6.21 -0.68 -13.71
C LYS A 176 7.33 -1.53 -14.33
N TYR A 177 8.52 -0.97 -14.56
CA TYR A 177 9.69 -1.76 -14.93
C TYR A 177 10.07 -2.74 -13.82
N ALA A 178 9.98 -2.33 -12.56
CA ALA A 178 10.21 -3.19 -11.39
C ALA A 178 9.22 -4.37 -11.40
N ARG A 179 7.92 -4.09 -11.56
CA ARG A 179 6.86 -5.12 -11.73
C ARG A 179 7.10 -6.04 -12.93
N ALA A 180 7.70 -5.54 -14.01
CA ALA A 180 8.11 -6.32 -15.17
C ALA A 180 9.44 -7.09 -14.95
N GLY A 181 10.06 -7.01 -13.77
CA GLY A 181 11.32 -7.68 -13.46
C GLY A 181 12.56 -7.04 -14.10
N GLN A 182 12.47 -5.78 -14.53
CA GLN A 182 13.59 -4.98 -15.04
C GLN A 182 14.19 -4.13 -13.91
N ALA A 183 14.79 -4.80 -12.93
CA ALA A 183 15.28 -4.19 -11.70
C ALA A 183 16.25 -3.02 -11.94
N ASP A 184 17.26 -3.20 -12.79
CA ASP A 184 18.27 -2.18 -13.03
C ASP A 184 17.71 -0.95 -13.74
N LYS A 185 16.80 -1.16 -14.69
CA LYS A 185 16.13 -0.07 -15.38
C LYS A 185 15.19 0.68 -14.44
N ALA A 186 14.48 -0.02 -13.57
CA ALA A 186 13.64 0.59 -12.55
C ALA A 186 14.46 1.47 -11.61
N ALA A 187 15.55 0.94 -11.05
CA ALA A 187 16.43 1.68 -10.14
C ALA A 187 17.04 2.93 -10.80
N GLU A 188 17.48 2.83 -12.07
CA GLU A 188 17.98 3.98 -12.85
C GLU A 188 16.92 5.08 -12.99
N LEU A 189 15.68 4.71 -13.31
CA LEU A 189 14.59 5.67 -13.53
C LEU A 189 14.12 6.33 -12.24
N LEU A 190 14.02 5.57 -11.15
CA LEU A 190 13.70 6.11 -9.82
C LEU A 190 14.77 7.10 -9.37
N GLU A 191 16.05 6.81 -9.62
CA GLU A 191 17.15 7.73 -9.29
C GLU A 191 17.05 9.04 -10.05
N ARG A 192 16.67 8.97 -11.32
CA ARG A 192 16.43 10.16 -12.13
C ARG A 192 15.19 10.92 -11.66
N ALA A 193 14.15 10.23 -11.19
CA ALA A 193 12.96 10.85 -10.64
C ALA A 193 13.28 11.65 -9.37
N VAL A 194 13.96 11.02 -8.39
CA VAL A 194 14.37 11.68 -7.13
C VAL A 194 15.33 12.84 -7.37
N LYS A 195 16.27 12.72 -8.32
CA LYS A 195 17.15 13.84 -8.68
C LYS A 195 16.44 14.97 -9.43
N GLY A 196 15.30 14.68 -10.05
CA GLY A 196 14.55 15.61 -10.89
C GLY A 196 13.48 16.42 -10.14
N SER A 197 13.19 16.07 -8.88
CA SER A 197 12.14 16.71 -8.10
C SER A 197 12.41 16.63 -6.59
N ASP A 198 12.17 17.74 -5.90
CA ASP A 198 12.13 17.79 -4.43
C ASP A 198 10.74 17.36 -3.87
N ASP A 199 9.88 16.76 -4.68
CA ASP A 199 8.57 16.28 -4.25
C ASP A 199 8.73 15.04 -3.36
N VAL A 200 8.32 15.21 -2.11
CA VAL A 200 8.34 14.18 -1.07
C VAL A 200 7.64 12.89 -1.51
N GLN A 201 6.58 12.97 -2.30
CA GLN A 201 5.85 11.79 -2.75
C GLN A 201 6.61 11.00 -3.83
N VAL A 202 7.37 11.68 -4.69
CA VAL A 202 8.25 11.03 -5.69
C VAL A 202 9.37 10.27 -4.98
N ALA A 203 9.99 10.89 -3.98
CA ALA A 203 11.02 10.25 -3.17
C ALA A 203 10.46 9.05 -2.39
N GLY A 204 9.29 9.18 -1.75
CA GLY A 204 8.64 8.09 -1.03
C GLY A 204 8.34 6.89 -1.93
N GLU A 205 7.74 7.11 -3.10
CA GLU A 205 7.48 6.04 -4.08
C GLU A 205 8.78 5.35 -4.54
N ALA A 206 9.84 6.13 -4.74
CA ALA A 206 11.13 5.61 -5.16
C ALA A 206 11.79 4.73 -4.08
N VAL A 207 11.73 5.12 -2.81
CA VAL A 207 12.24 4.34 -1.66
C VAL A 207 11.48 3.01 -1.54
N GLU A 208 10.14 3.04 -1.54
CA GLU A 208 9.32 1.82 -1.43
C GLU A 208 9.62 0.83 -2.56
N VAL A 209 9.73 1.32 -3.80
CA VAL A 209 10.03 0.45 -4.94
C VAL A 209 11.46 -0.09 -4.88
N LEU A 210 12.45 0.69 -4.42
CA LEU A 210 13.82 0.20 -4.28
C LEU A 210 13.95 -0.91 -3.24
N ILE A 211 13.29 -0.77 -2.09
CA ILE A 211 13.22 -1.82 -1.05
C ILE A 211 12.63 -3.09 -1.65
N TRP A 212 11.50 -2.97 -2.35
CA TRP A 212 10.86 -4.11 -3.01
C TRP A 212 11.75 -4.77 -4.07
N ILE A 213 12.52 -4.01 -4.86
CA ILE A 213 13.49 -4.57 -5.81
C ILE A 213 14.62 -5.26 -5.04
N SER A 214 15.11 -4.66 -3.95
CA SER A 214 16.15 -5.22 -3.09
C SER A 214 15.76 -6.60 -2.55
N GLU A 215 14.58 -6.72 -1.95
CA GLU A 215 14.04 -7.99 -1.45
C GLU A 215 14.02 -9.07 -2.55
N ARG A 216 13.54 -8.73 -3.75
CA ARG A 216 13.52 -9.67 -4.87
C ARG A 216 14.90 -10.07 -5.37
N GLN A 217 15.86 -9.15 -5.34
CA GLN A 217 17.24 -9.49 -5.67
C GLN A 217 17.82 -10.44 -4.61
N ALA A 218 17.49 -10.25 -3.33
CA ALA A 218 17.89 -11.15 -2.26
C ALA A 218 17.31 -12.56 -2.44
N ASP A 219 16.02 -12.66 -2.79
CA ASP A 219 15.33 -13.93 -3.08
C ASP A 219 15.98 -14.67 -4.27
N LEU A 220 16.46 -13.93 -5.26
CA LEU A 220 17.20 -14.48 -6.41
C LEU A 220 18.67 -14.82 -6.09
N GLY A 221 19.12 -14.57 -4.85
CA GLY A 221 20.49 -14.80 -4.40
C GLY A 221 21.48 -13.68 -4.75
N ASN A 222 21.02 -12.59 -5.36
CA ASN A 222 21.83 -11.43 -5.75
C ASN A 222 22.02 -10.46 -4.57
N ARG A 223 22.62 -10.96 -3.48
CA ARG A 223 22.76 -10.21 -2.20
C ARG A 223 23.50 -8.88 -2.35
N ASP A 224 24.58 -8.83 -3.12
CA ASP A 224 25.34 -7.59 -3.33
C ASP A 224 24.49 -6.50 -4.00
N ARG A 225 23.63 -6.90 -4.95
CA ARG A 225 22.73 -5.98 -5.64
C ARG A 225 21.60 -5.52 -4.72
N ALA A 226 21.06 -6.42 -3.90
CA ALA A 226 20.07 -6.08 -2.89
C ALA A 226 20.63 -5.02 -1.91
N ALA A 227 21.82 -5.27 -1.37
CA ALA A 227 22.53 -4.34 -0.49
C ALA A 227 22.73 -2.96 -1.12
N GLU A 228 23.16 -2.92 -2.39
CA GLU A 228 23.34 -1.65 -3.12
C GLU A 228 22.02 -0.88 -3.28
N LEU A 229 20.92 -1.58 -3.59
CA LEU A 229 19.61 -0.96 -3.76
C LEU A 229 19.04 -0.45 -2.43
N LEU A 230 19.25 -1.21 -1.35
CA LEU A 230 18.83 -0.81 -0.01
C LEU A 230 19.60 0.41 0.49
N ALA A 231 20.91 0.47 0.27
CA ALA A 231 21.73 1.65 0.59
C ALA A 231 21.30 2.90 -0.18
N ARG A 232 20.81 2.75 -1.42
CA ARG A 232 20.23 3.86 -2.18
C ARG A 232 18.87 4.28 -1.61
N ALA A 233 18.02 3.34 -1.21
CA ALA A 233 16.74 3.63 -0.57
C ALA A 233 16.95 4.40 0.74
N GLU A 234 17.97 4.03 1.52
CA GLU A 234 18.38 4.74 2.72
C GLU A 234 18.83 6.19 2.43
N ASP A 235 19.78 6.42 1.51
CA ASP A 235 20.23 7.79 1.12
C ASP A 235 19.06 8.68 0.67
N TRP A 236 18.03 8.10 0.06
CA TRP A 236 16.86 8.87 -0.40
C TRP A 236 15.83 9.07 0.71
N SER A 237 15.71 8.12 1.64
CA SER A 237 14.94 8.30 2.87
C SER A 237 15.48 9.48 3.67
N GLU A 238 16.79 9.70 3.69
CA GLU A 238 17.38 10.86 4.36
C GLU A 238 17.03 12.20 3.66
N ARG A 239 16.91 12.21 2.33
CA ARG A 239 16.53 13.43 1.59
C ARG A 239 15.04 13.80 1.74
N TYR A 240 14.20 12.82 2.09
CA TYR A 240 12.75 12.94 2.29
C TYR A 240 12.38 13.69 3.60
N GLU A 241 13.33 13.81 4.53
CA GLU A 241 13.17 14.20 5.93
C GLU A 241 12.57 15.60 6.18
N SER A 242 12.56 16.49 5.19
CA SER A 242 11.99 17.84 5.39
C SER A 242 10.45 17.88 5.55
N GLY A 243 9.72 16.79 5.24
CA GLY A 243 8.27 16.80 5.10
C GLY A 243 7.43 16.05 6.14
N THR A 244 7.96 15.03 6.82
CA THR A 244 7.15 14.09 7.63
C THR A 244 7.36 14.13 9.12
N GLY A 245 8.48 14.67 9.60
CA GLY A 245 8.80 14.80 11.03
C GLY A 245 9.57 13.60 11.61
N PRO A 246 10.22 13.79 12.77
CA PRO A 246 11.26 12.88 13.28
C PRO A 246 10.74 11.50 13.72
N GLY A 247 9.45 11.37 14.05
CA GLY A 247 8.87 10.09 14.44
C GLY A 247 8.72 9.13 13.26
N GLN A 248 8.26 9.65 12.12
CA GLN A 248 8.14 8.89 10.87
C GLN A 248 9.50 8.48 10.32
N GLU A 249 10.50 9.34 10.46
CA GLU A 249 11.88 9.05 10.07
C GLU A 249 12.47 7.94 10.94
N ALA A 250 12.36 8.03 12.26
CA ALA A 250 12.78 6.95 13.16
C ALA A 250 12.10 5.61 12.82
N ARG A 251 10.83 5.65 12.41
CA ARG A 251 10.10 4.47 11.93
C ARG A 251 10.70 3.91 10.64
N ALA A 252 10.94 4.74 9.64
CA ALA A 252 11.55 4.33 8.38
C ALA A 252 12.94 3.69 8.59
N LEU A 253 13.75 4.26 9.48
CA LEU A 253 15.06 3.69 9.85
C LEU A 253 14.90 2.28 10.45
N THR A 254 13.91 2.04 11.33
CA THR A 254 13.67 0.69 11.87
C THR A 254 13.18 -0.32 10.81
N ASP A 255 12.42 0.12 9.80
CA ASP A 255 12.03 -0.73 8.67
C ASP A 255 13.24 -1.12 7.82
N ILE A 256 14.01 -0.12 7.37
CA ILE A 256 15.22 -0.34 6.56
C ILE A 256 16.24 -1.19 7.33
N ALA A 257 16.36 -1.02 8.65
CA ALA A 257 17.19 -1.88 9.49
C ALA A 257 16.73 -3.35 9.46
N SER A 258 15.42 -3.60 9.50
CA SER A 258 14.87 -4.96 9.37
C SER A 258 15.21 -5.59 8.02
N ASP A 259 15.23 -4.78 6.95
CA ASP A 259 15.62 -5.24 5.61
C ASP A 259 17.11 -5.56 5.54
N TYR A 260 17.98 -4.72 6.14
CA TYR A 260 19.41 -5.02 6.26
C TYR A 260 19.66 -6.32 7.03
N LEU A 261 18.91 -6.59 8.11
CA LEU A 261 18.99 -7.85 8.85
C LEU A 261 18.59 -9.05 7.99
N ALA A 262 17.54 -8.91 7.16
CA ALA A 262 17.13 -9.95 6.22
C ALA A 262 18.22 -10.26 5.18
N LEU A 263 19.04 -9.27 4.83
CA LEU A 263 20.21 -9.42 3.95
C LEU A 263 21.47 -9.94 4.67
N GLY A 264 21.47 -10.03 6.01
CA GLY A 264 22.64 -10.37 6.83
C GLY A 264 23.63 -9.21 7.01
N GLN A 265 23.20 -7.97 6.76
CA GLN A 265 23.98 -6.75 6.93
C GLN A 265 23.78 -6.17 8.33
N GLU A 266 24.25 -6.92 9.34
CA GLU A 266 24.03 -6.61 10.75
C GLU A 266 24.57 -5.24 11.16
N LYS A 267 25.74 -4.86 10.64
CA LYS A 267 26.39 -3.59 10.99
C LYS A 267 25.57 -2.37 10.56
N GLU A 268 25.03 -2.39 9.34
CA GLU A 268 24.19 -1.33 8.80
C GLU A 268 22.87 -1.26 9.57
N ALA A 269 22.26 -2.41 9.86
CA ALA A 269 21.06 -2.47 10.68
C ALA A 269 21.28 -1.89 12.09
N GLU A 270 22.34 -2.29 12.78
CA GLU A 270 22.64 -1.80 14.14
C GLU A 270 22.85 -0.28 14.19
N ARG A 271 23.48 0.29 13.15
CA ARG A 271 23.62 1.75 13.05
C ARG A 271 22.24 2.40 12.93
N LEU A 272 21.39 1.94 12.03
CA LEU A 272 20.06 2.51 11.82
C LEU A 272 19.15 2.36 13.05
N LEU A 273 19.22 1.21 13.74
CA LEU A 273 18.50 1.03 15.00
C LEU A 273 18.98 2.03 16.06
N SER A 274 20.29 2.23 16.18
CA SER A 274 20.86 3.19 17.13
C SER A 274 20.46 4.63 16.80
N GLU A 275 20.44 4.97 15.52
CA GLU A 275 20.02 6.27 15.01
C GLU A 275 18.53 6.53 15.31
N ALA A 276 17.65 5.60 14.95
CA ALA A 276 16.22 5.66 15.23
C ALA A 276 15.92 5.84 16.74
N LEU A 277 16.64 5.11 17.60
CA LEU A 277 16.50 5.23 19.05
C LEU A 277 16.95 6.61 19.56
N GLY A 278 18.07 7.12 19.06
CA GLY A 278 18.57 8.45 19.41
C GLY A 278 17.59 9.57 19.02
N MET A 279 16.89 9.42 17.89
CA MET A 279 15.85 10.36 17.46
C MET A 279 14.69 10.42 18.46
N VAL A 280 14.13 9.27 18.84
CA VAL A 280 12.93 9.23 19.68
C VAL A 280 13.21 9.53 21.15
N ASP A 281 14.45 9.36 21.62
CA ASP A 281 14.85 9.75 22.97
C ASP A 281 14.72 11.26 23.20
N ALA A 282 14.94 12.06 22.16
CA ALA A 282 14.75 13.51 22.20
C ALA A 282 13.28 13.95 22.08
N MET A 283 12.38 13.06 21.64
CA MET A 283 10.98 13.39 21.40
C MET A 283 10.18 13.47 22.72
N GLN A 284 9.01 14.13 22.69
CA GLN A 284 8.05 14.09 23.79
C GLN A 284 6.87 13.16 23.52
N ASP A 285 6.61 12.87 22.24
CA ASP A 285 5.47 12.04 21.83
C ASP A 285 5.67 10.58 22.31
N PRO A 286 4.81 10.08 23.23
CA PRO A 286 4.93 8.73 23.77
C PRO A 286 4.65 7.64 22.74
N PHE A 287 3.87 7.93 21.71
CA PHE A 287 3.57 6.98 20.64
C PHE A 287 4.82 6.67 19.82
N TRP A 288 5.52 7.70 19.34
CA TRP A 288 6.75 7.51 18.56
C TRP A 288 7.87 6.86 19.35
N LYS A 289 8.00 7.19 20.64
CA LYS A 289 8.91 6.50 21.56
C LYS A 289 8.61 5.02 21.66
N SER A 290 7.36 4.68 21.98
CA SER A 290 6.96 3.30 22.18
C SER A 290 7.08 2.49 20.90
N TRP A 291 6.66 3.05 19.76
CA TRP A 291 6.59 2.33 18.50
C TRP A 291 7.97 2.09 17.88
N THR A 292 8.86 3.09 17.92
CA THR A 292 10.23 2.92 17.42
C THR A 292 11.01 1.92 18.27
N ARG A 293 10.84 1.95 19.59
CA ARG A 293 11.50 1.00 20.50
C ARG A 293 11.08 -0.44 20.25
N VAL A 294 9.80 -0.72 19.99
CA VAL A 294 9.38 -2.10 19.62
C VAL A 294 9.91 -2.50 18.24
N GLY A 295 9.97 -1.58 17.26
CA GLY A 295 10.61 -1.84 15.97
C GLY A 295 12.09 -2.23 16.11
N ALA A 296 12.83 -1.47 16.93
CA ALA A 296 14.22 -1.79 17.24
C ALA A 296 14.38 -3.07 18.06
N ALA A 297 13.44 -3.39 18.95
CA ALA A 297 13.44 -4.65 19.69
C ALA A 297 13.30 -5.86 18.75
N HIS A 298 12.43 -5.81 17.74
CA HIS A 298 12.37 -6.85 16.71
C HIS A 298 13.70 -7.02 15.97
N GLY A 299 14.42 -5.93 15.70
CA GLY A 299 15.76 -5.98 15.13
C GLY A 299 16.76 -6.69 16.04
N LEU A 300 16.76 -6.36 17.33
CA LEU A 300 17.62 -7.00 18.34
C LEU A 300 17.31 -8.49 18.52
N ILE A 301 16.03 -8.89 18.42
CA ILE A 301 15.62 -10.31 18.45
C ILE A 301 16.25 -11.07 17.27
N LYS A 302 16.22 -10.50 16.06
CA LYS A 302 16.87 -11.10 14.88
C LYS A 302 18.39 -11.20 15.01
N LEU A 303 19.01 -10.31 15.78
CA LEU A 303 20.44 -10.33 16.12
C LEU A 303 20.77 -11.24 17.30
N GLU A 304 19.80 -11.99 17.84
CA GLU A 304 19.96 -12.84 19.04
C GLU A 304 20.39 -12.06 20.31
N ARG A 305 20.11 -10.74 20.36
CA ARG A 305 20.38 -9.84 21.48
C ARG A 305 19.16 -9.72 22.39
N ASP A 306 18.68 -10.88 22.85
CA ASP A 306 17.41 -11.03 23.55
C ASP A 306 17.28 -10.16 24.81
N ASP A 307 18.35 -10.03 25.59
CA ASP A 307 18.32 -9.25 26.84
C ASP A 307 18.14 -7.76 26.57
N GLU A 308 18.82 -7.23 25.55
CA GLU A 308 18.66 -5.84 25.12
C GLU A 308 17.29 -5.60 24.49
N ALA A 309 16.78 -6.58 23.73
CA ALA A 309 15.40 -6.53 23.22
C ALA A 309 14.39 -6.46 24.38
N ARG A 310 14.56 -7.27 25.44
CA ARG A 310 13.68 -7.25 26.62
C ARG A 310 13.72 -5.91 27.35
N ASP A 311 14.90 -5.34 27.55
CA ASP A 311 15.05 -4.01 28.16
C ASP A 311 14.32 -2.94 27.34
N LEU A 312 14.47 -3.01 26.01
CA LEU A 312 13.84 -2.07 25.09
C LEU A 312 12.31 -2.23 25.03
N LEU A 313 11.80 -3.45 25.10
CA LEU A 313 10.36 -3.73 25.21
C LEU A 313 9.78 -3.25 26.54
N GLY A 314 10.54 -3.32 27.63
CA GLY A 314 10.18 -2.69 28.91
C GLY A 314 9.99 -1.19 28.76
N SER A 315 10.98 -0.51 28.17
CA SER A 315 10.90 0.94 27.91
C SER A 315 9.80 1.33 26.91
N ALA A 316 9.52 0.48 25.92
CA ALA A 316 8.38 0.66 25.01
C ALA A 316 7.06 0.56 25.80
N LEU A 317 6.90 -0.46 26.65
CA LEU A 317 5.69 -0.65 27.45
C LEU A 317 5.44 0.54 28.38
N GLU A 318 6.48 1.06 29.02
CA GLU A 318 6.41 2.29 29.84
C GLU A 318 5.92 3.48 29.02
N ALA A 319 6.49 3.72 27.84
CA ALA A 319 6.05 4.80 26.95
C ALA A 319 4.61 4.60 26.49
N SER A 320 4.19 3.35 26.22
CA SER A 320 2.83 3.03 25.78
C SER A 320 1.76 3.48 26.79
N ALA A 321 2.07 3.45 28.09
CA ALA A 321 1.16 3.84 29.15
C ALA A 321 0.80 5.34 29.12
N ALA A 322 1.65 6.17 28.50
CA ALA A 322 1.42 7.60 28.33
C ALA A 322 0.67 7.96 27.02
N ILE A 323 0.32 6.98 26.19
CA ILE A 323 -0.46 7.20 24.96
C ILE A 323 -1.94 7.35 25.32
N GLU A 324 -2.52 8.52 25.08
CA GLU A 324 -3.94 8.82 25.39
C GLU A 324 -4.92 8.18 24.39
N ASP A 325 -4.52 8.06 23.12
CA ASP A 325 -5.34 7.44 22.08
C ASP A 325 -5.37 5.92 22.28
N VAL A 326 -6.52 5.41 22.73
CA VAL A 326 -6.75 3.99 23.03
C VAL A 326 -6.40 3.09 21.85
N MET A 327 -6.69 3.51 20.62
CA MET A 327 -6.42 2.72 19.43
C MET A 327 -4.93 2.68 19.10
N LYS A 328 -4.24 3.82 19.19
CA LYS A 328 -2.78 3.88 19.04
C LYS A 328 -2.08 3.08 20.13
N GLN A 329 -2.51 3.20 21.38
CA GLN A 329 -1.97 2.44 22.49
C GLN A 329 -2.15 0.93 22.27
N ALA A 330 -3.35 0.50 21.88
CA ALA A 330 -3.65 -0.91 21.63
C ALA A 330 -2.78 -1.51 20.52
N ARG A 331 -2.56 -0.77 19.42
CA ARG A 331 -1.67 -1.19 18.33
C ARG A 331 -0.25 -1.41 18.83
N VAL A 332 0.33 -0.41 19.51
CA VAL A 332 1.71 -0.52 19.99
C VAL A 332 1.86 -1.60 21.06
N ARG A 333 0.87 -1.77 21.96
CA ARG A 333 0.85 -2.88 22.92
C ARG A 333 0.74 -4.24 22.25
N THR A 334 0.01 -4.34 21.14
CA THR A 334 -0.02 -5.57 20.35
C THR A 334 1.36 -5.89 19.78
N ASP A 335 2.04 -4.91 19.20
CA ASP A 335 3.40 -5.09 18.66
C ASP A 335 4.40 -5.48 19.78
N ILE A 336 4.29 -4.87 20.97
CA ILE A 336 5.11 -5.24 22.13
C ILE A 336 4.83 -6.69 22.55
N ALA A 337 3.56 -7.08 22.58
CA ALA A 337 3.16 -8.44 22.93
C ALA A 337 3.69 -9.47 21.93
N THR A 338 3.67 -9.17 20.63
CA THR A 338 4.24 -10.06 19.61
C THR A 338 5.76 -10.19 19.76
N ALA A 339 6.46 -9.09 20.05
CA ALA A 339 7.90 -9.13 20.29
C ALA A 339 8.28 -10.01 21.50
N TYR A 340 7.50 -9.95 22.59
CA TYR A 340 7.68 -10.88 23.72
C TYR A 340 7.43 -12.33 23.33
N VAL A 341 6.43 -12.61 22.49
CA VAL A 341 6.18 -13.97 21.98
C VAL A 341 7.34 -14.48 21.12
N ASP A 342 7.92 -13.63 20.28
CA ASP A 342 9.08 -13.97 19.44
C ASP A 342 10.31 -14.28 20.30
N LEU A 343 10.51 -13.56 21.42
CA LEU A 343 11.49 -13.86 22.48
C LEU A 343 11.21 -15.14 23.27
N GLY A 344 10.10 -15.83 23.00
CA GLY A 344 9.64 -17.00 23.74
C GLY A 344 8.95 -16.71 25.07
N ASP A 345 8.71 -15.45 25.41
CA ASP A 345 8.01 -15.02 26.63
C ASP A 345 6.52 -14.77 26.37
N SER A 346 5.81 -15.86 26.04
CA SER A 346 4.39 -15.78 25.68
C SER A 346 3.50 -15.35 26.86
N VAL A 347 3.95 -15.58 28.09
CA VAL A 347 3.23 -15.16 29.30
C VAL A 347 3.24 -13.63 29.40
N ARG A 348 4.40 -12.96 29.27
CA ARG A 348 4.42 -11.49 29.24
C ARG A 348 3.66 -10.92 28.05
N GLY A 349 3.79 -11.52 26.86
CA GLY A 349 3.03 -11.09 25.70
C GLY A 349 1.52 -11.09 25.97
N LEU A 350 0.99 -12.16 26.54
CA LEU A 350 -0.42 -12.26 26.92
C LEU A 350 -0.81 -11.31 28.08
N GLN A 351 0.11 -10.97 28.98
CA GLN A 351 -0.14 -9.97 30.03
C GLN A 351 -0.32 -8.58 29.42
N VAL A 352 0.54 -8.21 28.48
CA VAL A 352 0.40 -6.95 27.72
C VAL A 352 -0.92 -6.92 26.95
N VAL A 353 -1.33 -8.02 26.33
CA VAL A 353 -2.65 -8.12 25.67
C VAL A 353 -3.80 -7.95 26.65
N ARG A 354 -3.72 -8.52 27.86
CA ARG A 354 -4.75 -8.35 28.90
C ARG A 354 -4.93 -6.88 29.27
N ASP A 355 -3.86 -6.09 29.23
CA ASP A 355 -3.88 -4.68 29.60
C ASP A 355 -4.29 -3.75 28.44
N ILE A 356 -4.62 -4.28 27.25
CA ILE A 356 -5.23 -3.49 26.17
C ILE A 356 -6.69 -3.16 26.57
N GLU A 357 -7.09 -1.89 26.57
CA GLU A 357 -8.42 -1.47 27.03
C GLU A 357 -9.56 -1.95 26.11
N SER A 358 -9.36 -1.86 24.78
CA SER A 358 -10.39 -2.24 23.80
C SER A 358 -10.50 -3.76 23.65
N ARG A 359 -11.68 -4.33 23.92
CA ARG A 359 -11.98 -5.77 23.74
C ARG A 359 -11.78 -6.23 22.28
N SER A 360 -12.12 -5.39 21.32
CA SER A 360 -11.93 -5.68 19.90
C SER A 360 -10.44 -5.79 19.56
N GLU A 361 -9.63 -4.87 20.08
CA GLU A 361 -8.18 -4.88 19.88
C GLU A 361 -7.51 -6.03 20.64
N GLN A 362 -7.98 -6.35 21.86
CA GLN A 362 -7.55 -7.55 22.58
C GLN A 362 -7.77 -8.82 21.75
N ALA A 363 -8.94 -8.96 21.13
CA ALA A 363 -9.25 -10.11 20.27
C ALA A 363 -8.34 -10.17 19.03
N TRP A 364 -8.05 -9.01 18.42
CA TRP A 364 -7.11 -8.93 17.30
C TRP A 364 -5.68 -9.32 17.72
N ALA A 365 -5.21 -8.81 18.86
CA ALA A 365 -3.90 -9.15 19.43
C ALA A 365 -3.79 -10.65 19.78
N LEU A 366 -4.81 -11.24 20.41
CA LEU A 366 -4.88 -12.68 20.67
C LEU A 366 -4.83 -13.50 19.37
N THR A 367 -5.51 -13.04 18.32
CA THR A 367 -5.46 -13.69 17.00
C THR A 367 -4.05 -13.66 16.43
N ARG A 368 -3.35 -12.53 16.54
CA ARG A 368 -1.96 -12.39 16.09
C ARG A 368 -1.02 -13.33 16.85
N ILE A 369 -1.13 -13.39 18.18
CA ILE A 369 -0.34 -14.30 19.03
C ILE A 369 -0.62 -15.78 18.68
N ALA A 370 -1.89 -16.14 18.45
CA ALA A 370 -2.26 -17.51 18.06
C ALA A 370 -1.63 -17.92 16.73
N VAL A 371 -1.55 -17.00 15.76
CA VAL A 371 -0.85 -17.22 14.48
C VAL A 371 0.64 -17.46 14.70
N LEU A 372 1.31 -16.63 15.51
CA LEU A 372 2.74 -16.78 15.80
C LEU A 372 3.06 -18.12 16.48
N HIS A 373 2.25 -18.55 17.45
CA HIS A 373 2.42 -19.87 18.08
C HIS A 373 2.26 -21.03 17.10
N ARG A 374 1.26 -20.94 16.21
CA ARG A 374 1.04 -21.95 15.17
C ARG A 374 2.22 -22.03 14.22
N GLU A 375 2.76 -20.89 13.79
CA GLU A 375 3.92 -20.81 12.89
C GLU A 375 5.20 -21.33 13.54
N ALA A 376 5.40 -21.03 14.83
CA ALA A 376 6.53 -21.54 15.60
C ALA A 376 6.38 -23.02 16.01
N GLY A 377 5.21 -23.65 15.79
CA GLY A 377 4.91 -25.00 16.27
C GLY A 377 4.95 -25.13 17.80
N LYS A 378 4.81 -24.01 18.53
CA LYS A 378 4.91 -23.96 20.00
C LYS A 378 3.54 -24.15 20.63
N VAL A 379 3.45 -25.05 21.62
CA VAL A 379 2.26 -25.21 22.45
C VAL A 379 2.32 -24.21 23.59
N LEU A 380 1.23 -23.49 23.82
CA LEU A 380 1.09 -22.58 24.97
C LEU A 380 1.18 -23.34 26.29
N GLU A 381 1.99 -22.82 27.21
CA GLU A 381 2.09 -23.36 28.57
C GLU A 381 0.77 -23.19 29.34
N PRO A 382 0.53 -24.01 30.40
CA PRO A 382 -0.70 -23.95 31.19
C PRO A 382 -1.03 -22.56 31.75
N GLU A 383 0.00 -21.79 32.11
CA GLU A 383 -0.15 -20.40 32.58
C GLU A 383 -0.66 -19.48 31.47
N GLY A 384 -0.11 -19.58 30.25
CA GLY A 384 -0.61 -18.85 29.08
C GLY A 384 -2.06 -19.22 28.75
N LEU A 385 -2.43 -20.50 28.86
CA LEU A 385 -3.81 -20.94 28.68
C LEU A 385 -4.76 -20.38 29.76
N ALA A 386 -4.30 -20.30 31.01
CA ALA A 386 -5.07 -19.67 32.09
C ALA A 386 -5.27 -18.18 31.85
N LEU A 387 -4.24 -17.49 31.33
CA LEU A 387 -4.31 -16.08 31.01
C LEU A 387 -5.25 -15.79 29.83
N ILE A 388 -5.23 -16.62 28.79
CA ILE A 388 -6.22 -16.54 27.69
C ILE A 388 -7.65 -16.70 28.22
N ARG A 389 -7.89 -17.66 29.13
CA ARG A 389 -9.21 -17.82 29.77
C ARG A 389 -9.58 -16.58 30.59
N SER A 390 -8.65 -16.03 31.36
CA SER A 390 -8.87 -14.79 32.11
C SER A 390 -9.23 -13.61 31.20
N ILE A 391 -8.56 -13.46 30.05
CA ILE A 391 -8.87 -12.41 29.08
C ILE A 391 -10.26 -12.65 28.48
N ARG A 392 -10.58 -13.90 28.13
CA ARG A 392 -11.91 -14.26 27.61
C ARG A 392 -13.02 -13.97 28.61
N ASP A 393 -12.82 -14.35 29.87
CA ASP A 393 -13.83 -14.37 30.92
C ASP A 393 -13.97 -13.01 31.65
N ALA A 394 -13.13 -12.01 31.33
CA ALA A 394 -13.30 -10.63 31.79
C ALA A 394 -14.62 -10.04 31.26
N ALA A 395 -15.51 -9.64 32.18
CA ALA A 395 -16.79 -9.01 31.87
C ALA A 395 -16.58 -7.65 31.17
N PRO A 396 -17.46 -7.23 30.25
CA PRO A 396 -17.38 -5.90 29.65
C PRO A 396 -17.57 -4.84 30.75
N GLU A 397 -16.51 -4.10 31.08
CA GLU A 397 -16.65 -2.85 31.82
C GLU A 397 -17.32 -1.86 30.87
N GLY A 398 -18.65 -1.70 30.94
CA GLY A 398 -19.33 -0.56 30.28
C GLY A 398 -20.66 -0.80 29.57
N GLU A 399 -21.22 -2.01 29.50
CA GLU A 399 -22.65 -2.16 29.20
C GLU A 399 -23.41 -2.32 30.52
N SER A 400 -23.57 -1.20 31.22
CA SER A 400 -24.56 -1.06 32.27
C SER A 400 -25.94 -1.32 31.66
N SER A 401 -26.43 -2.56 31.82
CA SER A 401 -27.86 -2.83 31.90
C SER A 401 -28.40 -2.08 33.12
N ALA A 402 -28.82 -0.83 32.91
CA ALA A 402 -29.74 -0.17 33.81
C ALA A 402 -31.15 -0.38 33.24
N ASP A 403 -31.93 -1.15 33.99
CA ASP A 403 -33.37 -1.39 33.85
C ASP A 403 -34.20 -0.09 33.77
#